data_AF-A0A0F9F4M6-F1
#
_entry.id   AF-A0A0F9F4M6-F1
#
_cell.length_a   1.000
_cell.length_b   1.000
_cell.length_c   1.000
_cell.angle_alpha   90.00
_cell.angle_beta   90.00
_cell.angle_gamma   90.00
#
_symmetry.space_group_name_H-M   'P 1'
#
loop_
_entity.id
_entity.type
_entity.pdbx_description
1 polymer ?
#
loop_
_entity_poly.entity_id
_entity_poly.type
_entity_poly.pdbx_seq_one_letter_code
_entity_poly.pdbx_strand_id
1 'polypeptide(L)' 'MIIKETVNCVITGAELFKLLSHGQITKGEALIKIKSLAPEASVEEADALLSKINSMVYGRSST' A
#
# COMPACT_ATOMS: atom_id res chain seq x y z
N MET A 1 -10.30 -16.42 13.56
CA MET A 1 -9.89 -16.22 12.16
C MET A 1 -9.25 -14.86 11.88
N ILE A 2 -9.20 -13.94 12.85
CA ILE A 2 -8.73 -12.54 12.69
C ILE A 2 -7.20 -12.43 12.47
N ILE A 3 -6.41 -13.32 13.08
CA ILE A 3 -4.94 -13.22 13.05
C ILE A 3 -4.37 -13.39 11.63
N LYS A 4 -4.97 -14.24 10.79
CA LYS A 4 -4.47 -14.48 9.42
C LYS A 4 -4.64 -13.26 8.52
N GLU A 5 -5.78 -12.56 8.63
CA GLU A 5 -6.06 -11.38 7.82
C GLU A 5 -5.17 -10.20 8.23
N THR A 6 -4.99 -9.98 9.54
CA THR A 6 -4.08 -8.92 10.03
C THR A 6 -2.64 -9.14 9.59
N VAL A 7 -2.14 -10.38 9.68
CA VAL A 7 -0.76 -10.70 9.24
C VAL A 7 -0.59 -10.50 7.73
N ASN A 8 -1.59 -10.88 6.92
CA ASN A 8 -1.56 -10.65 5.48
C ASN A 8 -1.53 -9.16 5.12
N CYS A 9 -2.27 -8.30 5.83
CA CYS A 9 -2.24 -6.85 5.62
C CYS A 9 -0.87 -6.25 5.92
N VAL A 10 -0.23 -6.67 7.02
CA VAL A 10 1.12 -6.19 7.40
C VAL A 10 2.16 -6.62 6.36
N ILE A 11 2.16 -7.90 5.96
CA ILE A 11 3.10 -8.43 4.96
C ILE A 11 2.93 -7.72 3.62
N THR A 12 1.68 -7.55 3.17
CA THR A 12 1.36 -6.80 1.95
C THR A 12 1.89 -5.37 2.01
N GLY A 13 1.62 -4.66 3.10
CA GLY A 13 2.08 -3.28 3.27
C GLY A 13 3.60 -3.16 3.20
N ALA A 14 4.31 -4.10 3.82
CA ALA A 14 5.78 -4.17 3.77
C ALA A 14 6.30 -4.49 2.35
N GLU A 15 5.63 -5.39 1.62
CA GLU A 15 5.97 -5.70 0.23
C GLU A 15 5.78 -4.47 -0.67
N LEU A 16 4.65 -3.80 -0.59
CA LEU A 16 4.36 -2.59 -1.36
C LEU A 16 5.38 -1.48 -1.06
N PHE A 17 5.71 -1.27 0.22
CA PHE A 17 6.76 -0.34 0.65
C PHE A 17 8.11 -0.69 0.00
N LYS A 18 8.52 -1.96 0.05
CA LYS A 18 9.77 -2.43 -0.53
C LYS A 18 9.80 -2.22 -2.05
N LEU A 19 8.74 -2.59 -2.76
CA LEU A 19 8.70 -2.48 -4.22
C LEU A 19 8.69 -1.01 -4.68
N LEU A 20 7.94 -0.15 -3.99
CA LEU A 20 7.89 1.29 -4.28
C LEU A 20 9.23 1.99 -3.97
N SER A 21 9.87 1.66 -2.85
CA SER A 21 11.17 2.27 -2.46
C SER A 21 12.31 1.93 -3.40
N HIS A 22 12.27 0.76 -4.04
CA HIS A 22 13.24 0.37 -5.06
C HIS A 22 12.83 0.77 -6.49
N GLY A 23 11.70 1.49 -6.66
CA GLY A 23 11.18 1.86 -7.98
C GLY A 23 10.82 0.67 -8.88
N GLN A 24 10.57 -0.50 -8.28
CA GLN A 24 10.26 -1.74 -9.01
C GLN A 24 8.82 -1.80 -9.51
N ILE A 25 7.94 -1.01 -8.90
CA ILE A 25 6.56 -0.83 -9.33
C ILE A 25 6.21 0.66 -9.35
N THR A 26 5.30 1.02 -10.24
CA THR A 26 4.68 2.33 -10.31
C THR A 26 3.58 2.48 -9.25
N LYS A 27 3.14 3.72 -9.01
CA LYS A 27 1.97 4.01 -8.16
C LYS A 27 0.70 3.33 -8.66
N GLY A 28 0.50 3.27 -9.99
CA GLY A 28 -0.66 2.62 -10.59
C GLY A 28 -0.68 1.11 -10.33
N GLU A 29 0.46 0.44 -10.49
CA GLU A 29 0.59 -0.99 -10.17
C GLU A 29 0.38 -1.28 -8.68
N ALA A 30 0.84 -0.38 -7.80
CA ALA A 30 0.59 -0.48 -6.37
C ALA A 30 -0.91 -0.35 -6.03
N LEU A 31 -1.64 0.57 -6.67
CA LEU A 31 -3.10 0.69 -6.50
C LEU A 31 -3.85 -0.57 -6.94
N ILE A 32 -3.47 -1.14 -8.07
CA ILE A 32 -4.05 -2.40 -8.56
C ILE A 32 -3.83 -3.52 -7.53
N LYS A 33 -2.63 -3.63 -6.96
CA LYS A 33 -2.34 -4.61 -5.90
C LYS A 33 -3.20 -4.38 -4.65
N ILE A 34 -3.37 -3.14 -4.20
CA ILE A 34 -4.21 -2.80 -3.04
C ILE A 34 -5.67 -3.20 -3.31
N LYS A 35 -6.23 -2.81 -4.46
CA LYS A 35 -7.61 -3.14 -4.85
C LYS A 35 -7.83 -4.63 -5.11
N SER A 36 -6.80 -5.38 -5.50
CA SER A 36 -6.89 -6.84 -5.61
C SER A 36 -6.99 -7.52 -4.24
N LEU A 37 -6.45 -6.91 -3.19
CA LEU A 37 -6.43 -7.46 -1.83
C LEU A 37 -7.62 -7.00 -0.99
N ALA A 38 -8.10 -5.77 -1.23
CA ALA A 38 -9.33 -5.23 -0.66
C ALA A 38 -10.21 -4.69 -1.80
N PRO A 39 -10.91 -5.55 -2.57
CA PRO A 39 -11.79 -5.14 -3.65
C PRO A 39 -12.87 -4.16 -3.21
N GLU A 40 -13.36 -4.33 -1.98
CA GLU A 40 -14.37 -3.52 -1.32
C GLU A 40 -13.90 -2.12 -0.93
N ALA A 41 -12.58 -1.90 -0.81
CA ALA A 41 -12.05 -0.59 -0.45
C ALA A 41 -12.39 0.43 -1.54
N SER A 42 -12.81 1.63 -1.16
CA SER A 42 -13.06 2.70 -2.11
C SER A 42 -11.75 3.11 -2.83
N VAL A 43 -11.87 3.84 -3.94
CA VAL A 43 -10.69 4.37 -4.64
C VAL A 43 -9.93 5.34 -3.72
N GLU A 44 -10.67 6.17 -2.99
CA GLU A 44 -10.14 7.12 -2.01
C GLU A 44 -9.40 6.42 -0.86
N GLU A 45 -9.92 5.30 -0.36
CA GLU A 45 -9.26 4.52 0.70
C GLU A 45 -7.95 3.90 0.21
N ALA A 46 -7.94 3.36 -1.01
CA ALA A 46 -6.74 2.80 -1.64
C ALA A 46 -5.68 3.88 -1.90
N ASP A 47 -6.09 5.06 -2.39
CA ASP A 47 -5.21 6.22 -2.59
C ASP A 47 -4.66 6.75 -1.28
N ALA A 48 -5.48 6.83 -0.22
CA ALA A 48 -5.04 7.27 1.09
C ALA A 48 -3.98 6.32 1.68
N LEU A 49 -4.18 5.01 1.54
CA LEU A 49 -3.19 4.00 1.95
C LEU A 49 -1.89 4.14 1.15
N LEU A 50 -1.98 4.25 -0.18
CA LEU A 50 -0.81 4.42 -1.03
C LEU A 50 -0.06 5.71 -0.74
N SER A 51 -0.77 6.81 -0.43
CA SER A 51 -0.18 8.09 -0.03
C SER A 51 0.65 7.94 1.25
N LYS A 52 0.12 7.23 2.26
CA LYS A 52 0.87 6.92 3.49
C LYS A 52 2.12 6.07 3.20
N ILE A 53 2.00 5.05 2.36
CA ILE A 53 3.15 4.22 1.96
C ILE A 53 4.21 5.06 1.26
N ASN A 54 3.83 5.93 0.32
CA ASN A 54 4.77 6.83 -0.35
C ASN A 54 5.44 7.82 0.61
N SER A 55 4.70 8.38 1.57
CA SER A 55 5.27 9.27 2.60
C SER A 55 6.33 8.55 3.43
N MET A 56 6.10 7.28 3.79
CA MET A 56 7.08 6.44 4.48
C MET A 56 8.30 6.13 3.60
N VAL A 57 8.10 5.85 2.31
CA VAL A 57 9.18 5.50 1.37
C VAL A 57 10.11 6.68 1.11
N TYR A 58 9.54 7.85 0.80
CA TYR A 58 10.30 9.00 0.32
C TYR A 58 10.61 10.03 1.41
N GLY A 59 10.16 9.78 2.65
CA GLY A 59 10.46 10.61 3.81
C GLY A 59 10.06 12.07 3.60
N ARG A 60 8.76 12.36 3.45
CA ARG A 60 8.25 13.73 3.58
C ARG A 60 6.86 13.74 4.23
N SER A 61 6.79 14.44 5.37
CA SER A 61 5.63 15.21 5.79
C SER A 61 5.41 16.29 4.75
N SER A 62 4.27 16.28 4.07
CA SER A 62 3.84 17.43 3.29
C SER A 62 3.58 18.58 4.26
N THR A 63 4.42 19.62 4.20
CA THR A 63 3.97 21.01 4.44
C THR A 63 2.85 21.36 3.48
#